data_AF-A0A928G4J0-F1
#
_entry.id   AF-A0A928G4J0-F1
#
_cell.length_a   1.000
_cell.length_b   1.000
_cell.length_c   1.000
_cell.angle_alpha   90.00
_cell.angle_beta   90.00
_cell.angle_gamma   90.00
#
_symmetry.space_group_name_H-M   'P 1'
#
loop_
_entity.id
_entity.type
_entity.pdbx_description
1 polymer ?
#
loop_
_entity_poly.entity_id
_entity_poly.type
_entity_poly.pdbx_seq_one_letter_code
_entity_poly.pdbx_strand_id
1 'polypeptide(L)'
;MKKILILAALLVALLVACSDKEELVTPPAPDPVPEQPNEPEQPEPEAPSEPEPDPEEPNEPEEPTDPSEPEPDPEEPGEPSEPEPEPEEPEEPEPDPEEPNEPEPDPEPTPTPTGKSIVFARGVTLESGWYDVNKIGSGQTNGDINMCWAASSSNIIEWWQDRYREAGFELPEGAVTGRGEKYELALMEMFHSEWDNSRGGHVNHAVHWYFEGKNICKEASPGSQAQPLREDSGGYYRDVWDEIYPHLYHEYEHLGGLYKGLYAGEFNNYYLWGNGVPYLSGEERLRIFSTYVVDAIRRGVPSLAIALSPNLSSLHHATTLWGYEIDNATGLLTRVWITDSDDMTTEPKHPVLHEYSVSVSGYNTIQLSGAPYGACYAVTLLPVSGYDMF
;
A
#
# COMPACT_ATOMS: atom_id res chain seq x y z
N MET A 1 -23.59 56.05 -51.07
CA MET A 1 -22.55 56.01 -50.01
C MET A 1 -23.04 55.03 -48.94
N LYS A 2 -22.56 53.79 -49.01
CA LYS A 2 -21.48 53.22 -48.19
C LYS A 2 -22.00 52.61 -46.88
N LYS A 3 -22.06 51.28 -46.92
CA LYS A 3 -21.67 50.30 -45.89
C LYS A 3 -22.56 50.19 -44.64
N ILE A 4 -23.49 49.24 -44.69
CA ILE A 4 -23.76 48.34 -43.56
C ILE A 4 -23.07 47.01 -43.92
N LEU A 5 -22.02 46.71 -43.15
CA LEU A 5 -21.27 45.46 -43.01
C LEU A 5 -21.51 45.11 -41.52
N ILE A 6 -21.90 43.92 -41.06
CA ILE A 6 -21.33 42.60 -41.35
C ILE A 6 -22.21 41.50 -40.71
N LEU A 7 -22.39 40.43 -41.49
CA LEU A 7 -22.55 39.01 -41.15
C LEU A 7 -23.69 38.55 -40.24
N ALA A 8 -24.75 38.03 -40.87
CA ALA A 8 -25.38 36.76 -40.49
C ALA A 8 -26.12 36.18 -41.72
N ALA A 9 -25.38 35.65 -42.71
CA ALA A 9 -25.90 34.73 -43.74
C ALA A 9 -24.75 34.29 -44.64
N LEU A 10 -24.09 33.18 -44.28
CA LEU A 10 -23.26 32.43 -45.22
C LEU A 10 -23.29 30.95 -44.82
N LEU A 11 -24.47 30.37 -44.94
CA LEU A 11 -24.58 28.95 -45.23
C LEU A 11 -25.72 28.79 -46.24
N VAL A 12 -25.42 28.10 -47.34
CA VAL A 12 -26.33 27.62 -48.39
C VAL A 12 -26.54 28.55 -49.60
N ALA A 13 -25.61 28.42 -50.55
CA ALA A 13 -25.76 28.48 -52.01
C ALA A 13 -24.33 28.42 -52.61
N LEU A 14 -23.93 27.63 -53.62
CA LEU A 14 -24.63 26.89 -54.67
C LEU A 14 -23.56 26.16 -55.52
N LEU A 15 -23.94 25.04 -56.17
CA LEU A 15 -23.52 24.49 -57.49
C LEU A 15 -23.81 22.98 -57.45
N VAL A 16 -24.93 22.42 -57.92
CA VAL A 16 -25.60 22.36 -59.24
C VAL A 16 -24.74 21.80 -60.38
N ALA A 17 -25.06 20.55 -60.76
CA ALA A 17 -25.13 19.91 -62.11
C ALA A 17 -24.84 18.40 -61.92
N CYS A 18 -25.63 17.39 -62.33
CA CYS A 18 -26.36 17.09 -63.57
C CYS A 18 -27.55 16.14 -63.24
N SER A 19 -28.78 16.42 -63.69
CA SER A 19 -29.49 15.70 -64.78
C SER A 19 -29.44 14.17 -64.69
N ASP A 20 -30.54 13.53 -64.26
CA ASP A 20 -31.40 12.73 -65.15
C ASP A 20 -32.71 12.33 -64.46
N LYS A 21 -33.78 12.28 -65.27
CA LYS A 21 -35.16 11.94 -64.89
C LYS A 21 -35.31 10.42 -64.79
N GLU A 22 -35.79 9.90 -63.67
CA GLU A 22 -36.63 8.70 -63.63
C GLU A 22 -37.64 8.79 -62.47
N GLU A 23 -38.77 8.09 -62.65
CA GLU A 23 -40.01 8.19 -61.89
C GLU A 23 -39.89 7.91 -60.39
N LEU A 24 -40.66 8.64 -59.59
CA LEU A 24 -40.85 8.42 -58.15
C LEU A 24 -41.56 7.08 -57.91
N VAL A 25 -40.80 6.03 -57.69
CA VAL A 25 -41.25 4.81 -57.00
C VAL A 25 -41.11 5.06 -55.51
N THR A 26 -42.22 5.06 -54.78
CA THR A 26 -42.21 5.13 -53.31
C THR A 26 -41.55 3.86 -52.75
N PRO A 27 -40.61 3.98 -51.78
CA PRO A 27 -40.03 2.80 -51.14
C PRO A 27 -41.10 2.04 -50.35
N PRO A 28 -41.04 0.68 -50.31
CA PRO A 28 -41.93 -0.11 -49.47
C PRO A 28 -41.67 0.18 -47.99
N ALA A 29 -42.72 0.08 -47.18
CA ALA A 29 -42.66 0.25 -45.74
C ALA A 29 -41.64 -0.71 -45.10
N PRO A 30 -40.95 -0.31 -44.02
CA PRO A 30 -40.03 -1.19 -43.31
C PRO A 30 -40.77 -2.40 -42.72
N ASP A 31 -40.14 -3.57 -42.80
CA ASP A 31 -40.64 -4.81 -42.21
C ASP A 31 -40.85 -4.66 -40.69
N PRO A 32 -41.86 -5.32 -40.10
CA PRO A 32 -42.07 -5.30 -38.66
C PRO A 32 -40.89 -5.96 -37.93
N VAL A 33 -40.43 -5.27 -36.88
CA VAL A 33 -39.41 -5.76 -35.95
C VAL A 33 -39.91 -7.06 -35.28
N PRO A 34 -39.08 -8.11 -35.15
CA PRO A 34 -39.48 -9.32 -34.41
C PRO A 34 -39.78 -8.98 -32.95
N GLU A 35 -40.93 -9.42 -32.44
CA GLU A 35 -41.25 -9.35 -31.01
C GLU A 35 -40.21 -10.14 -30.20
N GLN A 36 -39.60 -9.49 -29.21
CA GLN A 36 -38.76 -10.18 -28.23
C GLN A 36 -39.63 -11.15 -27.41
N PRO A 37 -39.14 -12.36 -27.09
CA PRO A 37 -39.84 -13.25 -26.17
C PRO A 37 -39.96 -12.59 -24.80
N ASN A 38 -41.15 -12.62 -24.19
CA ASN A 38 -41.34 -12.21 -22.81
C ASN A 38 -40.39 -13.00 -21.90
N GLU A 39 -39.61 -12.26 -21.12
CA GLU A 39 -38.79 -12.77 -20.02
C GLU A 39 -39.72 -13.43 -18.98
N PRO A 40 -39.38 -14.62 -18.43
CA PRO A 40 -40.18 -15.22 -17.38
C PRO A 40 -40.11 -14.35 -16.12
N GLU A 41 -41.27 -14.01 -15.55
CA GLU A 41 -41.36 -13.30 -14.27
C GLU A 41 -40.56 -14.06 -13.21
N GLN A 42 -39.56 -13.38 -12.63
CA GLN A 42 -38.88 -13.86 -11.43
C GLN A 42 -39.90 -14.02 -10.29
N PRO A 43 -39.89 -15.13 -9.55
CA PRO A 43 -40.72 -15.24 -8.35
C PRO A 43 -40.30 -14.15 -7.34
N GLU A 44 -41.27 -13.48 -6.74
CA GLU A 44 -41.05 -12.55 -5.64
C GLU A 44 -40.24 -13.24 -4.52
N PRO A 45 -39.24 -12.57 -3.93
CA PRO A 45 -38.49 -13.13 -2.82
C PRO A 45 -39.42 -13.35 -1.62
N GLU A 46 -39.48 -14.58 -1.11
CA GLU A 46 -40.16 -14.88 0.14
C GLU A 46 -39.57 -14.03 1.27
N ALA A 47 -40.44 -13.44 2.09
CA ALA A 47 -40.05 -12.67 3.26
C ALA A 47 -39.17 -13.54 4.18
N PRO A 48 -38.07 -13.00 4.74
CA PRO A 48 -37.20 -13.77 5.62
C PRO A 48 -37.99 -14.23 6.85
N SER A 49 -37.93 -15.53 7.13
CA SER A 49 -38.40 -16.13 8.36
C SER A 49 -37.72 -15.48 9.57
N GLU A 50 -38.50 -15.21 10.61
CA GLU A 50 -38.02 -14.67 11.89
C GLU A 50 -36.85 -15.53 12.42
N PRO A 51 -35.78 -14.90 12.97
CA PRO A 51 -34.66 -15.65 13.50
C PRO A 51 -35.10 -16.50 14.69
N GLU A 52 -34.65 -17.76 14.72
CA GLU A 52 -34.80 -18.63 15.87
C GLU A 52 -34.10 -18.01 17.11
N PRO A 53 -34.65 -18.19 18.32
CA PRO A 53 -34.03 -17.65 19.53
C PRO A 53 -32.65 -18.27 19.77
N ASP A 54 -31.71 -17.40 20.13
CA ASP A 54 -30.31 -17.71 20.44
C ASP A 54 -30.21 -18.85 21.48
N PRO A 55 -29.37 -19.88 21.27
CA PRO A 55 -29.11 -20.87 22.32
C PRO A 55 -28.49 -20.19 23.55
N GLU A 56 -29.04 -20.48 24.72
CA GLU A 56 -28.56 -19.98 26.01
C GLU A 56 -27.04 -20.18 26.16
N GLU A 57 -26.34 -19.11 26.57
CA GLU A 57 -24.90 -19.11 26.78
C GLU A 57 -24.48 -20.24 27.75
N PRO A 58 -23.42 -21.00 27.44
CA PRO A 58 -22.87 -21.95 28.38
C PRO A 58 -22.24 -21.21 29.56
N ASN A 59 -22.64 -21.59 30.78
CA ASN A 59 -22.11 -21.05 32.03
C ASN A 59 -20.56 -21.04 32.05
N GLU A 60 -20.00 -19.91 32.49
CA GLU A 60 -18.57 -19.71 32.73
C GLU A 60 -17.98 -20.83 33.62
N PRO A 61 -16.81 -21.40 33.27
CA PRO A 61 -16.11 -22.31 34.16
C PRO A 61 -15.52 -21.55 35.35
N GLU A 62 -15.71 -22.09 36.56
CA GLU A 62 -15.14 -21.57 37.81
C GLU A 62 -13.61 -21.46 37.72
N GLU A 63 -13.07 -20.33 38.21
CA GLU A 63 -11.62 -20.07 38.28
C GLU A 63 -10.89 -21.13 39.10
N PRO A 64 -9.72 -21.63 38.65
CA PRO A 64 -8.90 -22.49 39.47
C PRO A 64 -8.29 -21.70 40.64
N THR A 65 -8.51 -22.19 41.86
CA THR A 65 -7.87 -21.70 43.08
C THR A 65 -6.36 -21.88 43.03
N ASP A 66 -5.66 -20.77 43.27
CA ASP A 66 -4.20 -20.63 43.36
C ASP A 66 -3.58 -21.55 44.44
N PRO A 67 -2.63 -22.44 44.08
CA PRO A 67 -1.87 -23.19 45.07
C PRO A 67 -0.73 -22.32 45.64
N SER A 68 -1.03 -21.69 46.78
CA SER A 68 -0.13 -21.43 47.92
C SER A 68 1.39 -21.48 47.66
N GLU A 69 2.02 -20.30 47.75
CA GLU A 69 3.47 -20.09 47.83
C GLU A 69 4.14 -20.98 48.90
N PRO A 70 5.33 -21.56 48.63
CA PRO A 70 6.15 -22.16 49.67
C PRO A 70 6.93 -21.08 50.45
N GLU A 71 6.95 -21.23 51.77
CA GLU A 71 7.67 -20.40 52.74
C GLU A 71 9.20 -20.33 52.46
N PRO A 72 9.88 -19.22 52.79
CA PRO A 72 11.33 -19.15 52.75
C PRO A 72 11.97 -19.88 53.96
N ASP A 73 12.91 -20.78 53.68
CA ASP A 73 13.78 -21.48 54.64
C ASP A 73 14.80 -20.49 55.28
N PRO A 74 15.32 -20.78 56.49
CA PRO A 74 15.87 -19.79 57.41
C PRO A 74 17.33 -19.42 57.13
N GLU A 75 17.66 -18.19 57.50
CA GLU A 75 19.03 -17.68 57.60
C GLU A 75 19.87 -18.53 58.56
N GLU A 76 21.06 -18.94 58.12
CA GLU A 76 22.13 -19.41 58.99
C GLU A 76 23.35 -18.47 58.95
N PRO A 77 24.15 -18.44 60.03
CA PRO A 77 24.82 -17.24 60.53
C PRO A 77 26.21 -17.02 59.94
N GLY A 78 26.62 -15.76 59.98
CA GLY A 78 27.93 -15.29 59.51
C GLY A 78 29.12 -15.79 60.34
N GLU A 79 30.27 -15.80 59.66
CA GLU A 79 31.61 -15.95 60.23
C GLU A 79 32.60 -15.04 59.47
N PRO A 80 33.79 -14.76 60.04
CA PRO A 80 34.19 -13.39 60.38
C PRO A 80 35.03 -12.67 59.32
N SER A 81 35.07 -11.34 59.47
CA SER A 81 35.90 -10.39 58.73
C SER A 81 37.40 -10.63 58.90
N GLU A 82 38.11 -10.67 57.77
CA GLU A 82 39.57 -10.60 57.69
C GLU A 82 40.09 -9.18 58.04
N PRO A 83 41.33 -9.05 58.52
CA PRO A 83 41.84 -7.80 59.10
C PRO A 83 42.24 -6.77 58.04
N GLU A 84 42.05 -5.49 58.39
CA GLU A 84 42.41 -4.31 57.61
C GLU A 84 43.94 -4.26 57.35
N PRO A 85 44.37 -3.86 56.14
CA PRO A 85 45.78 -3.58 55.87
C PRO A 85 46.22 -2.25 56.48
N GLU A 86 47.50 -2.22 56.89
CA GLU A 86 48.20 -1.06 57.48
C GLU A 86 48.22 0.17 56.54
N PRO A 87 48.25 1.40 57.10
CA PRO A 87 48.19 2.62 56.30
C PRO A 87 49.52 2.89 55.59
N GLU A 88 49.44 3.12 54.27
CA GLU A 88 50.57 3.62 53.48
C GLU A 88 50.85 5.11 53.78
N GLU A 89 52.13 5.48 53.71
CA GLU A 89 52.66 6.82 54.00
C GLU A 89 52.09 7.89 53.04
N PRO A 90 51.96 9.16 53.47
CA PRO A 90 51.32 10.19 52.67
C PRO A 90 52.18 10.62 51.49
N GLU A 91 51.60 10.58 50.29
CA GLU A 91 52.19 11.17 49.08
C GLU A 91 52.20 12.71 49.16
N GLU A 92 53.20 13.30 48.49
CA GLU A 92 53.42 14.75 48.41
C GLU A 92 52.21 15.48 47.77
N PRO A 93 51.89 16.72 48.17
CA PRO A 93 50.70 17.41 47.69
C PRO A 93 50.80 17.73 46.19
N GLU A 94 49.75 17.34 45.45
CA GLU A 94 49.57 17.72 44.05
C GLU A 94 49.47 19.25 43.89
N PRO A 95 49.93 19.79 42.74
CA PRO A 95 49.82 21.22 42.45
C PRO A 95 48.35 21.65 42.34
N ASP A 96 48.09 22.87 42.83
CA ASP A 96 46.79 23.54 42.85
C ASP A 96 46.09 23.48 41.47
N PRO A 97 44.79 23.14 41.38
CA PRO A 97 44.09 23.07 40.10
C PRO A 97 44.07 24.44 39.43
N GLU A 98 44.47 24.51 38.17
CA GLU A 98 44.27 25.71 37.34
C GLU A 98 42.77 26.08 37.33
N GLU A 99 42.50 27.38 37.43
CA GLU A 99 41.13 27.91 37.41
C GLU A 99 40.32 27.33 36.23
N PRO A 100 39.06 26.92 36.46
CA PRO A 100 38.25 26.34 35.40
C PRO A 100 38.06 27.38 34.30
N ASN A 101 38.50 27.04 33.09
CA ASN A 101 38.21 27.82 31.89
C ASN A 101 36.70 28.10 31.82
N GLU A 102 36.34 29.35 31.49
CA GLU A 102 34.95 29.75 31.27
C GLU A 102 34.28 28.78 30.28
N PRO A 103 33.04 28.32 30.55
CA PRO A 103 32.35 27.42 29.63
C PRO A 103 32.20 28.10 28.27
N GLU A 104 32.58 27.39 27.21
CA GLU A 104 32.35 27.85 25.85
C GLU A 104 30.85 28.16 25.66
N PRO A 105 30.51 29.24 24.94
CA PRO A 105 29.13 29.58 24.68
C PRO A 105 28.43 28.42 23.96
N ASP A 106 27.22 28.07 24.43
CA ASP A 106 26.38 27.04 23.82
C ASP A 106 26.28 27.27 22.31
N PRO A 107 26.41 26.21 21.48
CA PRO A 107 26.27 26.35 20.04
C PRO A 107 24.89 26.94 19.72
N GLU A 108 24.86 27.97 18.86
CA GLU A 108 23.60 28.55 18.41
C GLU A 108 22.69 27.44 17.84
N PRO A 109 21.37 27.45 18.16
CA PRO A 109 20.46 26.44 17.66
C PRO A 109 20.46 26.46 16.14
N THR A 110 20.82 25.34 15.52
CA THR A 110 20.70 25.16 14.07
C THR A 110 19.28 25.50 13.63
N PRO A 111 19.10 26.33 12.58
CA PRO A 111 17.77 26.74 12.15
C PRO A 111 16.96 25.52 11.73
N THR A 112 15.72 25.41 12.24
CA THR A 112 14.78 24.38 11.80
C THR A 112 14.61 24.45 10.29
N PRO A 113 14.75 23.34 9.55
CA PRO A 113 14.53 23.33 8.11
C PRO A 113 13.13 23.86 7.79
N THR A 114 13.04 24.95 7.03
CA THR A 114 11.76 25.56 6.61
C THR A 114 11.38 25.13 5.20
N GLY A 115 10.08 25.05 4.90
CA GLY A 115 9.57 24.79 3.55
C GLY A 115 9.10 23.34 3.36
N LYS A 116 8.91 22.94 2.10
CA LYS A 116 8.45 21.60 1.72
C LYS A 116 9.50 20.88 0.89
N SER A 117 9.56 19.56 1.03
CA SER A 117 10.45 18.71 0.25
C SER A 117 9.69 17.54 -0.36
N ILE A 118 9.98 17.27 -1.63
CA ILE A 118 9.45 16.13 -2.36
C ILE A 118 10.54 15.06 -2.38
N VAL A 119 10.17 13.84 -2.00
CA VAL A 119 11.07 12.68 -1.97
C VAL A 119 10.40 11.53 -2.69
N PHE A 120 11.13 10.91 -3.61
CA PHE A 120 10.71 9.70 -4.31
C PHE A 120 11.53 8.51 -3.85
N ALA A 121 11.00 7.31 -4.04
CA ALA A 121 11.76 6.08 -3.89
C ALA A 121 13.01 6.09 -4.80
N ARG A 122 14.04 5.33 -4.42
CA ARG A 122 15.29 5.27 -5.18
C ARG A 122 15.01 4.91 -6.64
N GLY A 123 15.61 5.66 -7.57
CA GLY A 123 15.45 5.47 -9.01
C GLY A 123 14.17 6.10 -9.59
N VAL A 124 13.31 6.72 -8.76
CA VAL A 124 12.03 7.30 -9.18
C VAL A 124 12.10 8.82 -9.25
N THR A 125 11.41 9.39 -10.24
CA THR A 125 11.21 10.82 -10.49
C THR A 125 9.76 11.07 -10.87
N LEU A 126 9.37 12.34 -11.08
CA LEU A 126 8.04 12.65 -11.61
C LEU A 126 7.85 12.06 -13.03
N GLU A 127 8.92 11.98 -13.82
CA GLU A 127 8.85 11.62 -15.22
C GLU A 127 9.10 10.13 -15.50
N SER A 128 9.78 9.40 -14.61
CA SER A 128 10.23 8.03 -14.87
C SER A 128 10.65 7.25 -13.61
N GLY A 129 10.89 5.95 -13.77
CA GLY A 129 11.42 5.05 -12.74
C GLY A 129 10.35 4.34 -11.90
N TRP A 130 9.09 4.75 -12.06
CA TRP A 130 7.91 4.11 -11.49
C TRP A 130 7.21 3.20 -12.51
N TYR A 131 6.43 2.25 -12.01
CA TYR A 131 5.63 1.31 -12.79
C TYR A 131 4.14 1.50 -12.57
N ASP A 132 3.35 1.24 -13.60
CA ASP A 132 1.90 1.45 -13.58
C ASP A 132 1.16 0.37 -14.38
N VAL A 133 1.11 -0.83 -13.80
CA VAL A 133 0.32 -1.93 -14.34
C VAL A 133 -1.17 -1.63 -14.24
N ASN A 134 -1.86 -1.71 -15.37
CA ASN A 134 -3.28 -1.39 -15.47
C ASN A 134 -4.16 -2.60 -15.76
N LYS A 135 -5.27 -2.69 -15.03
CA LYS A 135 -6.30 -3.72 -15.27
C LYS A 135 -6.99 -3.47 -16.61
N ILE A 136 -7.42 -4.55 -17.26
CA ILE A 136 -8.07 -4.52 -18.58
C ILE A 136 -9.59 -4.79 -18.45
N GLY A 137 -10.05 -5.29 -17.30
CA GLY A 137 -11.47 -5.45 -17.00
C GLY A 137 -12.12 -6.63 -17.72
N SER A 138 -11.43 -7.79 -17.81
CA SER A 138 -11.92 -8.92 -18.61
C SER A 138 -12.75 -9.95 -17.81
N GLY A 139 -14.08 -9.77 -17.71
CA GLY A 139 -15.06 -10.82 -17.39
C GLY A 139 -15.25 -11.22 -15.91
N GLN A 140 -16.47 -11.64 -15.54
CA GLN A 140 -16.87 -11.97 -14.16
C GLN A 140 -16.30 -13.30 -13.62
N THR A 141 -15.60 -14.08 -14.44
CA THR A 141 -14.99 -15.35 -14.04
C THR A 141 -13.51 -15.35 -14.40
N ASN A 142 -12.64 -15.23 -13.39
CA ASN A 142 -11.17 -15.21 -13.50
C ASN A 142 -10.59 -14.12 -14.44
N GLY A 143 -11.24 -12.95 -14.47
CA GLY A 143 -10.68 -11.72 -15.00
C GLY A 143 -9.74 -11.02 -14.02
N ASP A 144 -9.30 -9.81 -14.39
CA ASP A 144 -8.41 -9.01 -13.54
C ASP A 144 -9.11 -7.95 -12.69
N ILE A 145 -10.45 -7.91 -12.65
CA ILE A 145 -11.21 -6.87 -11.94
C ILE A 145 -10.83 -6.75 -10.46
N ASN A 146 -10.50 -7.86 -9.81
CA ASN A 146 -10.11 -7.95 -8.40
C ASN A 146 -8.58 -7.97 -8.19
N MET A 147 -7.78 -7.72 -9.23
CA MET A 147 -6.33 -7.91 -9.22
C MET A 147 -5.51 -6.63 -8.95
N CYS A 148 -6.09 -5.61 -8.29
CA CYS A 148 -5.32 -4.41 -7.90
C CYS A 148 -4.12 -4.75 -7.00
N TRP A 149 -4.25 -5.79 -6.17
CA TRP A 149 -3.15 -6.34 -5.38
C TRP A 149 -2.03 -6.90 -6.28
N ALA A 150 -2.36 -7.64 -7.34
CA ALA A 150 -1.36 -8.22 -8.24
C ALA A 150 -0.67 -7.14 -9.09
N ALA A 151 -1.42 -6.12 -9.52
CA ALA A 151 -0.87 -4.97 -10.23
C ALA A 151 0.13 -4.20 -9.35
N SER A 152 -0.26 -3.86 -8.11
CA SER A 152 0.65 -3.20 -7.16
C SER A 152 1.86 -4.06 -6.80
N SER A 153 1.66 -5.38 -6.64
CA SER A 153 2.77 -6.32 -6.39
C SER A 153 3.74 -6.36 -7.57
N SER A 154 3.22 -6.39 -8.80
CA SER A 154 4.04 -6.39 -10.02
C SER A 154 4.92 -5.15 -10.10
N ASN A 155 4.35 -3.98 -9.84
CA ASN A 155 5.07 -2.71 -9.81
C ASN A 155 6.23 -2.72 -8.80
N ILE A 156 5.98 -3.20 -7.58
CA ILE A 156 6.96 -3.20 -6.50
C ILE A 156 8.06 -4.25 -6.73
N ILE A 157 7.69 -5.44 -7.21
CA ILE A 157 8.64 -6.51 -7.53
C ILE A 157 9.57 -6.08 -8.66
N GLU A 158 9.04 -5.50 -9.74
CA GLU A 158 9.87 -5.02 -10.85
C GLU A 158 10.80 -3.88 -10.39
N TRP A 159 10.27 -2.92 -9.60
CA TRP A 159 11.13 -1.89 -8.99
C TRP A 159 12.25 -2.49 -8.15
N TRP A 160 11.96 -3.52 -7.37
CA TRP A 160 12.96 -4.20 -6.55
C TRP A 160 14.02 -4.89 -7.41
N GLN A 161 13.60 -5.59 -8.47
CA GLN A 161 14.48 -6.27 -9.43
C GLN A 161 15.45 -5.29 -10.09
N ASP A 162 14.99 -4.08 -10.43
CA ASP A 162 15.87 -3.04 -10.95
C ASP A 162 16.98 -2.68 -9.94
N ARG A 163 16.62 -2.48 -8.67
CA ARG A 163 17.61 -2.11 -7.63
C ARG A 163 18.60 -3.25 -7.38
N TYR A 164 18.12 -4.49 -7.42
CA TYR A 164 18.95 -5.69 -7.31
C TYR A 164 19.96 -5.78 -8.47
N ARG A 165 19.52 -5.50 -9.71
CA ARG A 165 20.40 -5.44 -10.88
C ARG A 165 21.36 -4.25 -10.85
N GLU A 166 20.92 -3.09 -10.38
CA GLU A 166 21.78 -1.91 -10.18
C GLU A 166 22.90 -2.18 -9.17
N ALA A 167 22.65 -3.02 -8.17
CA ALA A 167 23.66 -3.48 -7.22
C ALA A 167 24.63 -4.52 -7.82
N GLY A 168 24.44 -4.92 -9.09
CA GLY A 168 25.36 -5.78 -9.84
C GLY A 168 24.99 -7.26 -9.86
N PHE A 169 23.79 -7.62 -9.41
CA PHE A 169 23.33 -9.00 -9.38
C PHE A 169 22.52 -9.37 -10.62
N GLU A 170 22.60 -10.65 -11.01
CA GLU A 170 21.74 -11.21 -12.06
C GLU A 170 20.48 -11.81 -11.42
N LEU A 171 19.34 -11.69 -12.10
CA LEU A 171 18.11 -12.32 -11.63
C LEU A 171 18.27 -13.86 -11.73
N PRO A 172 17.73 -14.62 -10.77
CA PRO A 172 17.71 -16.09 -10.86
C PRO A 172 17.05 -16.60 -12.15
N GLU A 173 17.46 -17.79 -12.59
CA GLU A 173 16.87 -18.41 -13.77
C GLU A 173 15.34 -18.59 -13.59
N GLY A 174 14.58 -18.15 -14.59
CA GLY A 174 13.12 -18.24 -14.58
C GLY A 174 12.41 -17.12 -13.83
N ALA A 175 13.11 -16.19 -13.17
CA ALA A 175 12.50 -15.02 -12.56
C ALA A 175 11.75 -14.19 -13.61
N VAL A 176 10.43 -14.06 -13.45
CA VAL A 176 9.58 -13.25 -14.34
C VAL A 176 9.87 -11.77 -14.11
N THR A 177 10.09 -11.02 -15.20
CA THR A 177 10.47 -9.59 -15.20
C THR A 177 10.13 -8.94 -16.55
N GLY A 178 10.10 -7.61 -16.60
CA GLY A 178 10.00 -6.83 -17.83
C GLY A 178 8.60 -6.72 -18.42
N ARG A 179 8.52 -6.22 -19.66
CA ARG A 179 7.24 -5.91 -20.35
C ARG A 179 6.44 -7.19 -20.66
N GLY A 180 5.15 -7.17 -20.32
CA GLY A 180 4.19 -8.21 -20.70
C GLY A 180 3.64 -8.04 -22.11
N GLU A 181 3.08 -9.12 -22.66
CA GLU A 181 2.38 -9.12 -23.95
C GLU A 181 1.04 -8.36 -23.89
N LYS A 182 0.26 -8.60 -22.84
CA LYS A 182 -1.06 -8.06 -22.56
C LYS A 182 -1.00 -6.89 -21.56
N TYR A 183 -0.14 -6.98 -20.55
CA TYR A 183 -0.03 -5.97 -19.48
C TYR A 183 1.29 -5.20 -19.55
N GLU A 184 1.41 -4.15 -18.74
CA GLU A 184 2.63 -3.36 -18.63
C GLU A 184 3.82 -4.16 -18.12
N LEU A 185 3.57 -5.19 -17.32
CA LEU A 185 4.60 -6.09 -16.80
C LEU A 185 4.18 -7.55 -16.96
N ALA A 186 5.15 -8.40 -17.32
CA ALA A 186 4.98 -9.85 -17.41
C ALA A 186 4.60 -10.47 -16.05
N LEU A 187 4.98 -9.80 -14.95
CA LEU A 187 4.57 -10.16 -13.59
C LEU A 187 3.04 -10.18 -13.43
N MET A 188 2.32 -9.25 -14.05
CA MET A 188 0.85 -9.23 -13.98
C MET A 188 0.22 -10.42 -14.72
N GLU A 189 0.82 -10.83 -15.85
CA GLU A 189 0.40 -12.01 -16.60
C GLU A 189 0.66 -13.29 -15.83
N MET A 190 1.82 -13.37 -15.18
CA MET A 190 2.16 -14.45 -14.29
C MET A 190 1.12 -14.57 -13.17
N PHE A 191 0.82 -13.49 -12.43
CA PHE A 191 -0.21 -13.54 -11.38
C PHE A 191 -1.60 -13.89 -11.94
N HIS A 192 -1.96 -13.38 -13.12
CA HIS A 192 -3.22 -13.71 -13.78
C HIS A 192 -3.32 -15.21 -14.10
N SER A 193 -2.20 -15.84 -14.48
CA SER A 193 -2.17 -17.24 -14.90
C SER A 193 -1.95 -18.22 -13.75
N GLU A 194 -1.28 -17.81 -12.67
CA GLU A 194 -0.86 -18.68 -11.58
C GLU A 194 -1.75 -18.60 -10.35
N TRP A 195 -2.69 -17.65 -10.28
CA TRP A 195 -3.59 -17.46 -9.14
C TRP A 195 -5.07 -17.60 -9.52
N ASP A 196 -5.86 -18.09 -8.58
CA ASP A 196 -7.32 -17.96 -8.60
C ASP A 196 -7.69 -16.52 -8.24
N ASN A 197 -8.03 -15.75 -9.26
CA ASN A 197 -8.34 -14.32 -9.17
C ASN A 197 -9.85 -14.06 -9.06
N SER A 198 -10.65 -15.09 -8.73
CA SER A 198 -12.08 -14.92 -8.44
C SER A 198 -12.36 -14.00 -7.24
N ARG A 199 -11.33 -13.67 -6.45
CA ARG A 199 -11.39 -12.81 -5.26
C ARG A 199 -10.22 -11.81 -5.24
N GLY A 200 -10.32 -10.81 -4.37
CA GLY A 200 -9.20 -9.94 -4.04
C GLY A 200 -8.12 -10.69 -3.25
N GLY A 201 -6.89 -10.22 -3.34
CA GLY A 201 -5.73 -10.71 -2.60
C GLY A 201 -4.99 -9.56 -1.90
N HIS A 202 -3.85 -9.88 -1.29
CA HIS A 202 -3.01 -8.90 -0.61
C HIS A 202 -1.60 -8.87 -1.22
N VAL A 203 -1.00 -7.68 -1.24
CA VAL A 203 0.34 -7.46 -1.82
C VAL A 203 1.42 -8.24 -1.08
N ASN A 204 1.39 -8.26 0.26
CA ASN A 204 2.34 -9.05 1.05
C ASN A 204 2.34 -10.53 0.66
N HIS A 205 1.15 -11.12 0.43
CA HIS A 205 1.02 -12.53 0.05
C HIS A 205 1.68 -12.80 -1.31
N ALA A 206 1.44 -11.92 -2.28
CA ALA A 206 2.02 -12.01 -3.61
C ALA A 206 3.56 -11.89 -3.57
N VAL A 207 4.07 -10.95 -2.77
CA VAL A 207 5.51 -10.70 -2.60
C VAL A 207 6.21 -11.90 -1.96
N HIS A 208 5.69 -12.45 -0.85
CA HIS A 208 6.26 -13.64 -0.22
C HIS A 208 6.18 -14.87 -1.12
N TRP A 209 5.08 -15.04 -1.86
CA TRP A 209 4.96 -16.13 -2.81
C TRP A 209 5.93 -15.96 -3.99
N TYR A 210 6.12 -14.76 -4.52
CA TYR A 210 7.03 -14.53 -5.64
C TYR A 210 8.48 -14.83 -5.25
N PHE A 211 8.96 -14.25 -4.15
CA PHE A 211 10.36 -14.39 -3.74
C PHE A 211 10.66 -15.77 -3.14
N GLU A 212 9.84 -16.24 -2.20
CA GLU A 212 10.14 -17.43 -1.38
C GLU A 212 9.29 -18.65 -1.77
N GLY A 213 8.18 -18.45 -2.48
CA GLY A 213 7.20 -19.50 -2.78
C GLY A 213 6.34 -19.85 -1.57
N LYS A 214 6.34 -18.98 -0.55
CA LYS A 214 5.54 -19.14 0.65
C LYS A 214 4.13 -18.64 0.39
N ASN A 215 3.17 -19.55 0.36
CA ASN A 215 1.75 -19.18 0.39
C ASN A 215 1.31 -18.94 1.86
N ILE A 216 1.44 -17.69 2.30
CA ILE A 216 0.97 -17.24 3.63
C ILE A 216 -0.54 -16.94 3.66
N CYS A 217 -1.25 -17.03 2.53
CA CYS A 217 -2.72 -16.88 2.50
C CYS A 217 -3.45 -18.03 3.23
N LYS A 218 -2.79 -19.15 3.53
CA LYS A 218 -3.40 -20.30 4.22
C LYS A 218 -3.86 -19.97 5.64
N GLU A 219 -3.32 -18.92 6.22
CA GLU A 219 -3.68 -18.43 7.55
C GLU A 219 -4.93 -17.54 7.51
N ALA A 220 -5.33 -17.07 6.32
CA ALA A 220 -6.58 -16.33 6.14
C ALA A 220 -7.79 -17.26 6.11
N SER A 221 -8.97 -16.73 6.47
CA SER A 221 -10.23 -17.48 6.43
C SER A 221 -10.41 -18.19 5.09
N PRO A 222 -10.68 -19.51 5.06
CA PRO A 222 -10.79 -20.27 3.82
C PRO A 222 -11.76 -19.62 2.84
N GLY A 223 -11.28 -19.41 1.61
CA GLY A 223 -12.06 -18.77 0.56
C GLY A 223 -12.32 -17.28 0.78
N SER A 224 -11.56 -16.54 1.59
CA SER A 224 -11.73 -15.08 1.68
C SER A 224 -10.85 -14.31 0.69
N GLN A 225 -9.82 -14.94 0.14
CA GLN A 225 -8.77 -14.27 -0.64
C GLN A 225 -8.32 -15.09 -1.85
N ALA A 226 -7.67 -14.41 -2.81
CA ALA A 226 -6.98 -15.04 -3.93
C ALA A 226 -5.90 -16.02 -3.44
N GLN A 227 -5.72 -17.12 -4.17
CA GLN A 227 -4.79 -18.19 -3.84
C GLN A 227 -3.99 -18.60 -5.08
N PRO A 228 -2.71 -19.00 -4.93
CA PRO A 228 -2.01 -19.70 -6.01
C PRO A 228 -2.78 -20.96 -6.44
N LEU A 229 -2.84 -21.22 -7.74
CA LEU A 229 -3.48 -22.41 -8.31
C LEU A 229 -2.73 -23.71 -7.99
N ARG A 230 -1.43 -23.60 -7.69
CA ARG A 230 -0.58 -24.72 -7.29
C ARG A 230 0.14 -24.38 -6.00
N GLU A 231 0.26 -25.36 -5.11
CA GLU A 231 0.92 -25.18 -3.82
C GLU A 231 2.45 -25.09 -3.93
N ASP A 232 3.01 -25.64 -5.01
CA ASP A 232 4.45 -25.72 -5.29
C ASP A 232 4.93 -24.68 -6.32
N SER A 233 4.17 -23.61 -6.55
CA SER A 233 4.55 -22.52 -7.45
C SER A 233 5.22 -21.35 -6.73
N GLY A 234 5.70 -20.36 -7.51
CA GLY A 234 6.43 -19.20 -7.01
C GLY A 234 7.84 -19.54 -6.52
N GLY A 235 8.41 -18.66 -5.69
CA GLY A 235 9.74 -18.85 -5.12
C GLY A 235 10.86 -18.71 -6.14
N TYR A 236 10.76 -17.71 -7.00
CA TYR A 236 11.72 -17.41 -8.05
C TYR A 236 13.10 -17.04 -7.52
N TYR A 237 13.21 -16.68 -6.24
CA TYR A 237 14.46 -16.33 -5.56
C TYR A 237 14.83 -17.33 -4.46
N ARG A 238 14.09 -18.43 -4.32
CA ARG A 238 14.22 -19.37 -3.19
C ARG A 238 15.64 -19.92 -3.04
N ASP A 239 16.29 -20.26 -4.14
CA ASP A 239 17.62 -20.89 -4.13
C ASP A 239 18.74 -19.91 -3.75
N VAL A 240 18.49 -18.60 -3.85
CA VAL A 240 19.44 -17.52 -3.48
C VAL A 240 18.95 -16.71 -2.29
N TRP A 241 17.84 -17.10 -1.65
CA TRP A 241 17.17 -16.26 -0.66
C TRP A 241 18.01 -16.03 0.58
N ASP A 242 18.76 -17.05 1.02
CA ASP A 242 19.69 -16.94 2.16
C ASP A 242 20.83 -15.93 1.90
N GLU A 243 21.18 -15.69 0.63
CA GLU A 243 22.16 -14.68 0.22
C GLU A 243 21.54 -13.29 0.11
N ILE A 244 20.25 -13.18 -0.21
CA ILE A 244 19.55 -11.90 -0.41
C ILE A 244 19.01 -11.33 0.90
N TYR A 245 18.36 -12.17 1.71
CA TYR A 245 17.60 -11.75 2.89
C TYR A 245 18.42 -10.90 3.87
N PRO A 246 19.71 -11.18 4.15
CA PRO A 246 20.53 -10.33 5.02
C PRO A 246 20.77 -8.90 4.49
N HIS A 247 20.54 -8.65 3.19
CA HIS A 247 20.68 -7.34 2.55
C HIS A 247 19.38 -6.56 2.48
N LEU A 248 18.29 -7.12 3.01
CA LEU A 248 17.00 -6.46 3.10
C LEU A 248 16.87 -5.81 4.47
N TYR A 249 16.32 -4.60 4.47
CA TYR A 249 15.91 -4.00 5.72
C TYR A 249 14.79 -4.83 6.37
N HIS A 250 14.90 -5.09 7.67
CA HIS A 250 13.92 -5.87 8.43
C HIS A 250 13.58 -5.24 9.79
N GLU A 251 14.16 -4.07 10.10
CA GLU A 251 14.08 -3.42 11.42
C GLU A 251 12.95 -2.37 11.51
N TYR A 252 11.79 -2.64 10.89
CA TYR A 252 10.58 -1.84 11.11
C TYR A 252 10.05 -1.92 12.57
N GLU A 253 10.75 -2.62 13.46
CA GLU A 253 10.39 -2.80 14.87
C GLU A 253 10.21 -1.47 15.62
N HIS A 254 11.03 -0.47 15.28
CA HIS A 254 10.95 0.86 15.87
C HIS A 254 9.61 1.57 15.58
N LEU A 255 8.85 1.08 14.59
CA LEU A 255 7.55 1.63 14.24
C LEU A 255 6.40 0.95 15.01
N GLY A 256 6.55 -0.30 15.49
CA GLY A 256 5.51 -0.99 16.26
C GLY A 256 4.42 -1.69 15.43
N GLY A 257 4.75 -2.11 14.19
CA GLY A 257 3.84 -2.85 13.31
C GLY A 257 3.49 -4.28 13.78
N LEU A 258 2.45 -4.87 13.17
CA LEU A 258 1.94 -6.22 13.50
C LEU A 258 2.92 -7.35 13.13
N TYR A 259 3.78 -7.12 12.14
CA TYR A 259 4.72 -8.11 11.63
C TYR A 259 6.16 -7.62 11.79
N LYS A 260 6.84 -8.15 12.81
CA LYS A 260 8.23 -7.80 13.15
C LYS A 260 9.22 -8.64 12.32
N GLY A 261 10.38 -8.07 12.00
CA GLY A 261 11.48 -8.79 11.35
C GLY A 261 11.22 -9.22 9.90
N LEU A 262 10.22 -8.65 9.23
CA LEU A 262 9.91 -8.98 7.83
C LEU A 262 10.42 -7.88 6.89
N TYR A 263 10.95 -8.31 5.75
CA TYR A 263 11.33 -7.43 4.64
C TYR A 263 10.12 -6.84 3.93
N ALA A 264 8.95 -7.48 4.07
CA ALA A 264 7.65 -6.98 3.66
C ALA A 264 6.76 -6.85 4.89
N GLY A 265 6.44 -5.61 5.27
CA GLY A 265 5.63 -5.31 6.46
C GLY A 265 4.16 -5.06 6.12
N GLU A 266 3.29 -5.12 7.12
CA GLU A 266 1.92 -4.60 7.01
C GLU A 266 1.63 -3.68 8.20
N PHE A 267 1.32 -2.43 7.89
CA PHE A 267 0.96 -1.41 8.85
C PHE A 267 -0.51 -1.07 8.66
N ASN A 268 -1.36 -1.71 9.46
CA ASN A 268 -2.79 -1.54 9.38
C ASN A 268 -3.23 -0.33 10.21
N ASN A 269 -4.05 0.55 9.63
CA ASN A 269 -4.48 1.75 10.31
C ASN A 269 -5.19 1.45 11.63
N TYR A 270 -5.99 0.38 11.73
CA TYR A 270 -6.83 0.10 12.88
C TYR A 270 -6.01 0.10 14.17
N TYR A 271 -4.82 -0.50 14.15
CA TYR A 271 -3.95 -0.63 15.31
C TYR A 271 -3.00 0.56 15.51
N LEU A 272 -2.76 1.38 14.49
CA LEU A 272 -1.65 2.33 14.47
C LEU A 272 -2.07 3.80 14.44
N TRP A 273 -2.93 4.18 13.49
CA TRP A 273 -3.36 5.59 13.30
C TRP A 273 -4.84 5.74 12.98
N GLY A 274 -5.62 4.67 13.06
CA GLY A 274 -7.02 4.56 12.62
C GLY A 274 -7.98 4.20 13.75
N ASN A 275 -9.14 3.65 13.41
CA ASN A 275 -10.27 3.62 14.33
C ASN A 275 -10.12 2.73 15.57
N GLY A 276 -9.14 1.81 15.61
CA GLY A 276 -8.84 1.00 16.80
C GLY A 276 -8.00 1.72 17.87
N VAL A 277 -7.49 2.93 17.58
CA VAL A 277 -6.78 3.79 18.54
C VAL A 277 -7.57 5.07 18.80
N PRO A 278 -8.64 5.03 19.64
CA PRO A 278 -9.62 6.11 19.75
C PRO A 278 -9.10 7.39 20.41
N TYR A 279 -7.95 7.33 21.09
CA TYR A 279 -7.37 8.44 21.83
C TYR A 279 -6.50 9.39 20.97
N LEU A 280 -6.17 9.01 19.73
CA LEU A 280 -5.37 9.87 18.85
C LEU A 280 -6.23 10.95 18.17
N SER A 281 -5.75 12.19 18.26
CA SER A 281 -6.22 13.31 17.44
C SER A 281 -5.81 13.14 15.97
N GLY A 282 -6.43 13.90 15.09
CA GLY A 282 -6.17 13.82 13.65
C GLY A 282 -4.74 14.14 13.28
N GLU A 283 -4.15 15.14 13.93
CA GLU A 283 -2.76 15.51 13.70
C GLU A 283 -1.80 14.40 14.16
N GLU A 284 -2.07 13.77 15.30
CA GLU A 284 -1.25 12.64 15.78
C GLU A 284 -1.34 11.44 14.82
N ARG A 285 -2.53 11.14 14.29
CA ARG A 285 -2.71 10.11 13.26
C ARG A 285 -1.92 10.43 12.01
N LEU A 286 -1.98 11.68 11.55
CA LEU A 286 -1.22 12.13 10.38
C LEU A 286 0.28 12.05 10.64
N ARG A 287 0.75 12.38 11.85
CA ARG A 287 2.15 12.27 12.24
C ARG A 287 2.66 10.83 12.21
N ILE A 288 1.88 9.88 12.74
CA ILE A 288 2.19 8.45 12.67
C ILE A 288 2.23 8.00 11.21
N PHE A 289 1.16 8.24 10.44
CA PHE A 289 1.13 7.88 9.03
C PHE A 289 2.30 8.48 8.23
N SER A 290 2.64 9.75 8.49
CA SER A 290 3.77 10.43 7.85
C SER A 290 5.10 9.75 8.16
N THR A 291 5.33 9.38 9.42
CA THR A 291 6.55 8.68 9.85
C THR A 291 6.72 7.37 9.10
N TYR A 292 5.64 6.61 8.97
CA TYR A 292 5.63 5.30 8.32
C TYR A 292 5.87 5.39 6.81
N VAL A 293 5.24 6.35 6.13
CA VAL A 293 5.48 6.57 4.70
C VAL A 293 6.92 7.01 4.44
N VAL A 294 7.45 7.92 5.27
CA VAL A 294 8.83 8.39 5.16
C VAL A 294 9.81 7.23 5.30
N ASP A 295 9.64 6.39 6.32
CA ASP A 295 10.54 5.24 6.55
C ASP A 295 10.41 4.20 5.43
N ALA A 296 9.18 3.87 5.01
CA ALA A 296 8.93 2.93 3.92
C ALA A 296 9.57 3.36 2.59
N ILE A 297 9.43 4.62 2.19
CA ILE A 297 9.98 5.14 0.92
C ILE A 297 11.50 5.29 0.97
N ARG A 298 12.08 5.60 2.14
CA ARG A 298 13.54 5.68 2.29
C ARG A 298 14.22 4.32 2.18
N ARG A 299 13.52 3.25 2.57
CA ARG A 299 14.08 1.89 2.67
C ARG A 299 13.58 0.95 1.59
N GLY A 300 12.66 1.38 0.74
CA GLY A 300 11.98 0.52 -0.21
C GLY A 300 10.90 1.23 -1.02
N VAL A 301 9.90 0.46 -1.43
CA VAL A 301 8.65 0.97 -2.03
C VAL A 301 7.47 0.31 -1.34
N PRO A 302 6.50 1.08 -0.84
CA PRO A 302 5.28 0.53 -0.29
C PRO A 302 4.13 0.43 -1.29
N SER A 303 3.29 -0.58 -1.09
CA SER A 303 1.89 -0.51 -1.55
C SER A 303 1.06 0.25 -0.52
N LEU A 304 0.08 1.01 -0.98
CA LEU A 304 -0.92 1.66 -0.14
C LEU A 304 -2.31 1.09 -0.45
N ALA A 305 -2.91 0.44 0.53
CA ALA A 305 -4.33 0.08 0.48
C ALA A 305 -5.17 1.29 0.88
N ILE A 306 -6.13 1.64 0.02
CA ILE A 306 -7.06 2.75 0.23
C ILE A 306 -8.49 2.24 0.34
N ALA A 307 -9.30 2.85 1.20
CA ALA A 307 -10.74 2.64 1.25
C ALA A 307 -11.42 3.65 0.34
N LEU A 308 -12.29 3.16 -0.55
CA LEU A 308 -13.08 3.99 -1.46
C LEU A 308 -14.42 4.43 -0.85
N SER A 309 -14.54 4.30 0.47
CA SER A 309 -15.70 4.73 1.23
C SER A 309 -15.28 5.29 2.60
N PRO A 310 -16.09 6.16 3.24
CA PRO A 310 -15.84 6.59 4.61
C PRO A 310 -15.86 5.44 5.62
N ASN A 311 -16.53 4.34 5.28
CA ASN A 311 -16.48 3.13 6.07
C ASN A 311 -15.17 2.38 5.76
N LEU A 312 -14.17 2.60 6.61
CA LEU A 312 -12.85 1.97 6.50
C LEU A 312 -12.90 0.42 6.54
N SER A 313 -14.01 -0.19 6.94
CA SER A 313 -14.21 -1.64 6.92
C SER A 313 -14.70 -2.20 5.59
N SER A 314 -14.91 -1.36 4.56
CA SER A 314 -15.50 -1.79 3.29
C SER A 314 -14.80 -1.20 2.06
N LEU A 315 -14.69 -2.03 1.01
CA LEU A 315 -14.15 -1.72 -0.32
C LEU A 315 -12.71 -1.17 -0.29
N HIS A 316 -11.75 -2.08 -0.20
CA HIS A 316 -10.32 -1.77 -0.24
C HIS A 316 -9.77 -1.93 -1.64
N HIS A 317 -8.85 -1.05 -1.99
CA HIS A 317 -8.16 -1.01 -3.28
C HIS A 317 -6.66 -0.85 -3.05
N ALA A 318 -5.84 -1.65 -3.73
CA ALA A 318 -4.39 -1.59 -3.60
C ALA A 318 -3.79 -0.72 -4.70
N THR A 319 -2.91 0.20 -4.30
CA THR A 319 -2.20 1.13 -5.17
C THR A 319 -0.71 1.11 -4.85
N THR A 320 0.16 1.60 -5.74
CA THR A 320 1.61 1.69 -5.47
C THR A 320 2.00 3.12 -5.14
N LEU A 321 2.68 3.32 -4.01
CA LEU A 321 3.11 4.63 -3.53
C LEU A 321 4.59 4.85 -3.85
N TRP A 322 4.88 5.88 -4.62
CA TRP A 322 6.22 6.12 -5.19
C TRP A 322 6.97 7.29 -4.57
N GLY A 323 6.25 8.22 -3.93
CA GLY A 323 6.87 9.40 -3.34
C GLY A 323 5.90 10.19 -2.48
N TYR A 324 6.45 11.17 -1.78
CA TYR A 324 5.73 12.01 -0.84
C TYR A 324 6.28 13.43 -0.77
N GLU A 325 5.44 14.37 -0.35
CA GLU A 325 5.83 15.73 -0.01
C GLU A 325 5.65 15.90 1.49
N ILE A 326 6.68 16.39 2.16
CA ILE A 326 6.68 16.64 3.59
C ILE A 326 6.89 18.13 3.86
N ASP A 327 6.15 18.67 4.82
CA ASP A 327 6.45 19.97 5.42
C ASP A 327 7.58 19.80 6.43
N ASN A 328 8.71 20.45 6.17
CA ASN A 328 9.94 20.27 6.93
C ASN A 328 9.88 20.86 8.35
N ALA A 329 8.96 21.80 8.60
CA ALA A 329 8.78 22.39 9.91
C ALA A 329 7.97 21.48 10.84
N THR A 330 7.00 20.75 10.28
CA THR A 330 6.07 19.92 11.06
C THR A 330 6.38 18.42 11.01
N GLY A 331 7.08 17.97 9.95
CA GLY A 331 7.27 16.56 9.65
C GLY A 331 6.02 15.87 9.11
N LEU A 332 4.99 16.63 8.71
CA LEU A 332 3.73 16.08 8.23
C LEU A 332 3.70 16.01 6.70
N LEU A 333 3.15 14.91 6.18
CA LEU A 333 2.88 14.79 4.76
C LEU A 333 1.83 15.78 4.31
N THR A 334 2.06 16.37 3.15
CA THR A 334 1.09 17.22 2.46
C THR A 334 0.62 16.63 1.14
N ARG A 335 1.45 15.80 0.48
CA ARG A 335 1.11 15.12 -0.78
C ARG A 335 1.76 13.75 -0.89
N VAL A 336 1.20 12.90 -1.75
CA VAL A 336 1.73 11.59 -2.16
C VAL A 336 1.59 11.39 -3.65
N TRP A 337 2.48 10.58 -4.24
CA TRP A 337 2.47 10.20 -5.65
C TRP A 337 2.20 8.71 -5.82
N ILE A 338 1.14 8.36 -6.54
CA ILE A 338 0.58 7.00 -6.59
C ILE A 338 0.29 6.58 -8.03
N THR A 339 0.54 5.32 -8.36
CA THR A 339 -0.02 4.67 -9.57
C THR A 339 -1.17 3.75 -9.19
N ASP A 340 -2.18 3.68 -10.04
CA ASP A 340 -3.44 3.02 -9.74
C ASP A 340 -3.93 2.19 -10.92
N SER A 341 -3.98 0.87 -10.73
CA SER A 341 -4.40 -0.07 -11.76
C SER A 341 -5.84 0.11 -12.33
N ASP A 342 -6.67 0.97 -11.74
CA ASP A 342 -8.04 1.31 -12.19
C ASP A 342 -8.15 2.67 -12.90
N ASP A 343 -7.06 3.44 -13.01
CA ASP A 343 -7.12 4.82 -13.49
C ASP A 343 -7.23 4.97 -15.02
N MET A 344 -6.95 3.92 -15.79
CA MET A 344 -6.93 3.95 -17.26
C MET A 344 -8.05 3.13 -17.89
N THR A 345 -9.19 3.79 -18.12
CA THR A 345 -10.38 3.20 -18.76
C THR A 345 -10.50 3.49 -20.26
N THR A 346 -9.58 4.26 -20.86
CA THR A 346 -9.65 4.66 -22.28
C THR A 346 -8.36 4.41 -23.05
N GLU A 347 -8.47 3.82 -24.24
CA GLU A 347 -7.35 3.53 -25.15
C GLU A 347 -6.94 4.75 -26.01
N PRO A 348 -5.63 4.93 -26.32
CA PRO A 348 -4.50 4.14 -25.85
C PRO A 348 -4.18 4.43 -24.38
N LYS A 349 -3.90 3.35 -23.64
CA LYS A 349 -3.43 3.35 -22.26
C LYS A 349 -2.08 4.08 -22.11
N HIS A 350 -1.99 5.05 -21.21
CA HIS A 350 -0.78 5.82 -20.92
C HIS A 350 -0.52 5.86 -19.42
N PRO A 351 0.62 5.33 -18.92
CA PRO A 351 0.94 5.33 -17.50
C PRO A 351 0.73 6.69 -16.83
N VAL A 352 0.13 6.71 -15.64
CA VAL A 352 -0.16 7.94 -14.89
C VAL A 352 0.36 7.87 -13.45
N LEU A 353 1.19 8.85 -13.10
CA LEU A 353 1.56 9.10 -11.71
C LEU A 353 0.66 10.20 -11.14
N HIS A 354 -0.30 9.81 -10.30
CA HIS A 354 -1.24 10.73 -9.68
C HIS A 354 -0.63 11.44 -8.49
N GLU A 355 -0.92 12.74 -8.36
CA GLU A 355 -0.63 13.51 -7.15
C GLU A 355 -1.90 13.62 -6.30
N TYR A 356 -1.86 13.11 -5.06
CA TYR A 356 -2.94 13.28 -4.08
C TYR A 356 -2.49 14.15 -2.91
N SER A 357 -3.36 15.07 -2.50
CA SER A 357 -3.19 15.83 -1.25
C SER A 357 -3.53 14.96 -0.05
N VAL A 358 -2.73 15.04 1.00
CA VAL A 358 -2.93 14.31 2.26
C VAL A 358 -3.49 15.26 3.30
N SER A 359 -4.57 14.85 3.97
CA SER A 359 -5.17 15.62 5.06
C SER A 359 -5.85 14.72 6.07
N VAL A 360 -6.30 15.32 7.18
CA VAL A 360 -7.22 14.67 8.11
C VAL A 360 -8.65 15.04 7.70
N SER A 361 -9.49 14.02 7.52
CA SER A 361 -10.90 14.19 7.21
C SER A 361 -11.73 14.63 8.42
N GLY A 362 -12.99 15.00 8.18
CA GLY A 362 -13.96 15.22 9.26
C GLY A 362 -14.25 13.97 10.12
N TYR A 363 -13.88 12.77 9.65
CA TYR A 363 -13.99 11.52 10.40
C TYR A 363 -12.74 11.20 11.21
N ASN A 364 -11.80 12.13 11.33
CA ASN A 364 -10.52 11.93 11.99
C ASN A 364 -9.66 10.81 11.35
N THR A 365 -9.82 10.62 10.03
CA THR A 365 -9.10 9.61 9.24
C THR A 365 -8.17 10.28 8.23
N ILE A 366 -7.13 9.58 7.78
CA ILE A 366 -6.22 10.11 6.75
C ILE A 366 -6.91 10.02 5.39
N GLN A 367 -7.20 11.18 4.81
CA GLN A 367 -7.84 11.32 3.52
C GLN A 367 -6.83 11.66 2.43
N LEU A 368 -7.02 11.06 1.27
CA LEU A 368 -6.32 11.39 0.04
C LEU A 368 -7.30 12.12 -0.88
N SER A 369 -7.00 13.38 -1.21
CA SER A 369 -7.85 14.22 -2.06
C SER A 369 -7.20 14.45 -3.43
N GLY A 370 -8.02 14.59 -4.47
CA GLY A 370 -7.55 14.70 -5.85
C GLY A 370 -7.59 13.37 -6.63
N ALA A 371 -7.93 12.28 -5.95
CA ALA A 371 -8.23 11.01 -6.59
C ALA A 371 -9.48 11.12 -7.50
N PRO A 372 -9.58 10.29 -8.56
CA PRO A 372 -10.81 10.20 -9.35
C PRO A 372 -11.99 9.63 -8.55
N TYR A 373 -11.72 9.09 -7.35
CA TYR A 373 -12.70 8.58 -6.42
C TYR A 373 -13.30 9.68 -5.55
N GLY A 374 -14.60 9.61 -5.27
CA GLY A 374 -15.26 10.56 -4.38
C GLY A 374 -14.78 10.47 -2.92
N ALA A 375 -14.62 9.25 -2.40
CA ALA A 375 -14.07 8.97 -1.07
C ALA A 375 -12.78 8.16 -1.23
N CYS A 376 -11.70 8.58 -0.55
CA CYS A 376 -10.40 7.91 -0.60
C CYS A 376 -9.64 8.12 0.71
N TYR A 377 -9.38 7.03 1.45
CA TYR A 377 -8.75 7.08 2.77
C TYR A 377 -7.65 6.03 2.91
N ALA A 378 -6.55 6.36 3.57
CA ALA A 378 -5.45 5.43 3.79
C ALA A 378 -5.82 4.37 4.85
N VAL A 379 -5.68 3.09 4.48
CA VAL A 379 -6.05 1.95 5.33
C VAL A 379 -4.84 1.14 5.76
N THR A 380 -4.00 0.73 4.82
CA THR A 380 -2.86 -0.12 5.13
C THR A 380 -1.67 0.30 4.30
N LEU A 381 -0.50 0.45 4.94
CA LEU A 381 0.76 0.64 4.25
C LEU A 381 1.53 -0.69 4.29
N LEU A 382 1.96 -1.17 3.13
CA LEU A 382 2.70 -2.42 2.99
C LEU A 382 4.08 -2.13 2.37
N PRO A 383 5.10 -1.78 3.17
CA PRO A 383 6.44 -1.61 2.64
C PRO A 383 7.01 -2.93 2.12
N VAL A 384 7.75 -2.86 1.02
CA VAL A 384 8.71 -3.89 0.63
C VAL A 384 10.09 -3.25 0.60
N SER A 385 10.99 -3.82 1.40
CA SER A 385 12.35 -3.31 1.54
C SER A 385 13.12 -3.46 0.24
N GLY A 386 13.82 -2.40 -0.15
CA GLY A 386 14.75 -2.41 -1.25
C GLY A 386 16.00 -3.20 -0.89
N TYR A 387 16.69 -3.68 -1.92
CA TYR A 387 17.98 -4.35 -1.76
C TYR A 387 19.08 -3.34 -1.41
N ASP A 388 19.87 -3.63 -0.37
CA ASP A 388 21.00 -2.81 0.10
C ASP A 388 20.59 -1.38 0.48
N MET A 389 19.49 -1.28 1.23
CA MET A 389 18.89 -0.03 1.70
C MET A 389 18.87 0.02 3.23
N PHE A 390 20.06 0.08 3.85
CA PHE A 390 20.24 0.15 5.31
C PHE A 390 20.14 1.57 5.89
#